data_AF-A0A537IND7-F1
#
_entry.id   AF-A0A537IND7-F1
#
_cell.length_a   1.000
_cell.length_b   1.000
_cell.length_c   1.000
_cell.angle_alpha   90.00
_cell.angle_beta   90.00
_cell.angle_gamma   90.00
#
_symmetry.space_group_name_H-M   'P 1'
#
loop_
_entity.id
_entity.type
_entity.pdbx_description
1 polymer ?
#
loop_
_entity_poly.entity_id
_entity_poly.type
_entity_poly.pdbx_seq_one_letter_code
_entity_poly.pdbx_strand_id
1 'polypeptide(L)' 'VITGPIEAPSPITWVKPSIVCEILYANITSDKKLRFPRFKTLRLDKRPEQSRLDEDILSR' A
#
# COMPACT_ATOMS: atom_id res chain seq x y z
N VAL A 1 -21.01 -4.99 -0.61
CA VAL A 1 -21.35 -3.55 -0.62
C VAL A 1 -21.18 -3.06 0.80
N ILE A 2 -20.34 -2.06 1.06
CA ILE A 2 -20.19 -1.50 2.42
C ILE A 2 -21.39 -0.59 2.65
N THR A 3 -22.25 -0.97 3.60
CA THR A 3 -23.47 -0.23 3.96
C THR A 3 -23.26 0.41 5.33
N GLY A 4 -22.77 1.65 5.35
CA GLY A 4 -22.61 2.46 6.57
C GLY A 4 -21.61 3.61 6.39
N PRO A 5 -21.73 4.71 7.16
CA PRO A 5 -20.76 5.78 7.13
C PRO A 5 -19.41 5.28 7.67
N ILE A 6 -18.36 5.40 6.87
CA ILE A 6 -16.99 5.12 7.29
C ILE A 6 -16.47 6.41 7.94
N GLU A 7 -16.43 6.45 9.27
CA GLU A 7 -15.74 7.52 9.99
C GLU A 7 -14.23 7.33 9.84
N ALA A 8 -13.68 7.85 8.74
CA ALA A 8 -12.25 7.98 8.57
C ALA A 8 -11.78 9.23 9.33
N PRO A 9 -10.70 9.16 10.13
CA PRO A 9 -10.18 10.31 10.90
C PRO A 9 -9.69 11.48 10.00
N SER A 10 -9.60 11.26 8.69
CA SER A 10 -9.29 12.26 7.68
C SER A 10 -10.14 12.01 6.42
N PRO A 11 -10.52 13.06 5.66
CA PRO A 11 -11.22 12.87 4.40
C PRO A 11 -10.39 12.00 3.44
N ILE A 12 -11.02 10.94 2.95
CA ILE A 12 -10.41 10.06 1.95
C ILE A 12 -10.27 10.86 0.65
N THR A 13 -9.05 10.97 0.15
CA THR A 13 -8.76 11.61 -1.14
C THR A 13 -8.30 10.55 -2.12
N TRP A 14 -9.06 10.38 -3.21
CA TRP A 14 -8.65 9.54 -4.32
C TRP A 14 -7.58 10.26 -5.14
N VAL A 15 -6.50 9.55 -5.47
CA VAL A 15 -5.39 10.08 -6.25
C VAL A 15 -5.13 9.20 -7.46
N LYS A 16 -4.60 9.79 -8.54
CA LYS A 16 -4.11 9.02 -9.69
C LYS A 16 -2.88 8.20 -9.24
N PRO A 17 -2.80 6.90 -9.55
CA PRO A 17 -1.63 6.09 -9.24
C PRO A 17 -0.47 6.49 -10.16
N SER A 18 0.41 7.36 -9.68
CA SER A 18 1.54 7.91 -10.45
C SER A 18 2.87 7.87 -9.71
N ILE A 19 2.87 7.57 -8.41
CA ILE A 19 4.04 7.65 -7.54
C ILE A 19 4.29 6.28 -6.93
N VAL A 20 5.56 5.84 -6.97
CA VAL A 20 6.01 4.60 -6.32
C VAL A 20 6.88 4.96 -5.12
N CYS A 21 6.74 4.20 -4.03
CA CYS A 21 7.59 4.34 -2.85
C CYS A 21 8.10 2.98 -2.38
N GLU A 22 9.19 3.03 -1.62
CA GLU A 22 9.68 1.88 -0.88
C GLU A 22 9.16 1.93 0.55
N ILE A 23 8.61 0.80 1.00
CA ILE A 23 8.04 0.62 2.33
C ILE A 23 8.85 -0.43 3.08
N LEU A 24 9.28 -0.10 4.29
CA LEU A 24 9.77 -1.08 5.26
C LEU A 24 8.59 -1.62 6.07
N TYR A 25 8.58 -2.91 6.36
CA TYR A 25 7.54 -3.56 7.14
C TYR A 25 8.10 -4.77 7.88
N ALA A 26 7.45 -5.18 8.98
CA ALA A 26 7.92 -6.30 9.79
C ALA A 26 7.57 -7.66 9.16
N ASN A 27 6.31 -7.85 8.78
CA ASN A 27 5.80 -9.05 8.11
C ASN A 27 4.48 -8.73 7.38
N ILE A 28 4.02 -9.68 6.57
CA ILE A 28 2.65 -9.67 6.04
C ILE A 28 1.75 -10.38 7.06
N THR A 29 0.64 -9.77 7.41
CA THR A 29 -0.36 -10.34 8.33
C THR A 29 -1.21 -11.40 7.63
N SER A 30 -1.95 -12.21 8.40
CA SER A 30 -2.85 -13.23 7.85
C SER A 30 -3.95 -12.64 6.95
N ASP A 31 -4.35 -11.38 7.19
CA ASP A 31 -5.28 -10.63 6.33
C ASP A 31 -4.57 -9.88 5.19
N LYS A 32 -3.33 -10.29 4.85
CA LYS A 32 -2.56 -9.80 3.69
C LYS A 32 -2.21 -8.31 3.73
N LYS A 33 -2.02 -7.74 4.93
CA LYS A 33 -1.57 -6.35 5.12
C LYS A 33 -0.12 -6.30 5.58
N LEU A 34 0.53 -5.15 5.38
CA LEU A 34 1.87 -4.91 5.92
C LEU A 34 1.77 -4.56 7.42
N ARG A 35 2.51 -5.26 8.28
CA ARG A 35 2.60 -4.96 9.71
C ARG A 35 3.63 -3.86 9.96
N PHE A 36 3.19 -2.80 10.65
CA PHE A 36 4.00 -1.61 10.97
C PHE A 36 4.71 -1.00 9.75
N PRO A 37 3.96 -0.63 8.68
CA PRO A 37 4.57 -0.08 7.49
C PRO A 37 5.19 1.28 7.78
N ARG A 38 6.39 1.49 7.26
CA ARG A 38 7.15 2.73 7.39
C ARG A 38 7.59 3.18 6.01
N PHE A 39 7.25 4.42 5.66
CA PHE A 39 7.78 5.05 4.47
C PHE A 39 9.31 5.11 4.56
N LYS A 40 10.00 4.71 3.49
CA LYS A 40 11.46 4.81 3.38
C LYS A 40 11.88 5.89 2.40
N THR A 41 11.44 5.80 1.16
CA THR A 41 11.79 6.75 0.09
C THR A 41 10.80 6.69 -1.06
N LEU A 42 10.72 7.77 -1.84
CA LEU A 42 10.13 7.73 -3.17
C LEU A 42 11.07 6.98 -4.14
N ARG A 43 10.47 6.30 -5.11
CA ARG A 43 11.15 5.55 -6.16
C ARG A 43 10.87 6.21 -7.50
N LEU A 44 11.54 7.35 -7.73
CA LEU A 44 11.41 8.12 -8.97
C LEU A 44 11.94 7.36 -10.19
N ASP A 45 12.74 6.32 -9.96
CA ASP A 45 13.27 5.39 -10.95
C ASP A 45 12.25 4.31 -11.40
N LYS A 46 11.06 4.26 -10.79
CA LYS A 46 10.05 3.24 -11.07
C LYS A 46 8.72 3.83 -11.53
N ARG A 47 8.12 3.17 -12.51
CA ARG A 47 6.73 3.42 -12.92
C ARG A 47 5.76 2.63 -12.05
N PRO A 48 4.50 3.07 -11.89
CA PRO A 48 3.48 2.37 -11.10
C PRO A 48 3.33 0.88 -11.43
N GLU A 49 3.42 0.53 -12.72
CA GLU A 49 3.28 -0.86 -13.21
C GLU A 49 4.44 -1.76 -12.80
N GLN A 50 5.55 -1.20 -12.30
CA GLN A 50 6.71 -1.94 -11.79
C GLN A 50 6.66 -2.12 -10.26
N SER A 51 5.56 -1.71 -9.62
CA SER A 51 5.30 -2.01 -8.21
C SER A 51 5.12 -3.52 -8.04
N ARG A 52 5.41 -4.04 -6.84
CA ARG A 52 5.23 -5.47 -6.57
C ARG A 52 3.75 -5.84 -6.63
N LEU A 53 3.46 -6.98 -7.26
CA LEU A 53 2.11 -7.54 -7.28
C LEU A 53 1.85 -8.33 -6.00
N ASP A 54 0.57 -8.47 -5.64
CA ASP A 54 0.16 -9.19 -4.45
C ASP A 54 0.70 -10.64 -4.44
N GLU A 55 0.77 -11.32 -5.58
CA GLU A 55 1.34 -12.67 -5.67
C GLU A 55 2.83 -12.72 -5.32
N ASP A 56 3.61 -11.71 -5.71
CA ASP A 56 5.04 -11.59 -5.35
C ASP A 56 5.22 -11.32 -3.85
N ILE A 57 4.26 -10.62 -3.25
CA ILE A 57 4.25 -10.29 -1.82
C ILE A 57 3.84 -11.54 -1.02
N LEU A 58 2.81 -12.27 -1.47
CA LEU A 58 2.22 -13.40 -0.76
C LEU A 58 2.97 -14.73 -0.92
N SER A 59 3.87 -14.82 -1.89
CA SER A 59 4.70 -16.02 -2.12
C SER A 59 5.93 -16.12 -1.22
N ARG A 60 6.16 -15.14 -0.33
CA ARG A 60 7.28 -15.06 0.61
C ARG A 60 6.82 -15.14 2.05
#